data_AF-A0A450S6J3-F1
#
_entry.id   AF-A0A450S6J3-F1
#
_cell.length_a   1.000
_cell.length_b   1.000
_cell.length_c   1.000
_cell.angle_alpha   90.00
_cell.angle_beta   90.00
_cell.angle_gamma   90.00
#
_symmetry.space_group_name_H-M   'P 1'
#
loop_
_entity.id
_entity.type
_entity.pdbx_description
1 polymer ?
#
loop_
_entity_poly.entity_id
_entity_poly.type
_entity_poly.pdbx_seq_one_letter_code
_entity_poly.pdbx_strand_id
1 'polypeptide(L)'
;LSRVIGIEPACAALNVSRASFYRAKTPPINQTERPRPPLALTLEEERHVLDILHCERFMDSSPYQIYASLLDEGEYLCSIRTMYRILERHFEIRERRKQLRHPNYTKPELLATAPNQVWSWDITKLKGPEKLTYFHLYVILDIFSRYVVGWMVAHRESTELAKRLISQACLRQGIQEGQLTIHADRGASMTSKGVAQLLSDLDVTKTHSRPHVSNDNPYSEAQFKTLKYRPEFPERFGSIQHSRAFCGGFFDWYHHDHYHSGIALLTPYSVHYGLADAIVDKRNLVLQTAFEQHPERFAGRLPHAQPVPKAAWINPPSNEILSQEAPVPQENDSIELH
;
A
#
# COMPACT_ATOMS: atom_id res chain seq x y z
N LEU A 1 46.39 7.35 9.25
CA LEU A 1 45.77 7.11 10.57
C LEU A 1 46.64 6.17 11.43
N SER A 2 47.93 6.47 11.68
CA SER A 2 48.80 5.45 12.30
C SER A 2 49.96 5.97 13.17
N ARG A 3 49.73 6.98 14.01
CA ARG A 3 50.61 7.20 15.18
C ARG A 3 49.90 7.51 16.49
N VAL A 4 48.57 7.66 16.51
CA VAL A 4 47.83 8.02 17.74
C VAL A 4 46.75 7.00 18.11
N ILE A 5 46.24 6.22 17.16
CA ILE A 5 45.15 5.26 17.39
C ILE A 5 45.62 3.89 16.89
N GLY A 6 45.54 2.87 17.74
CA GLY A 6 45.84 1.48 17.39
C GLY A 6 44.87 0.96 16.31
N ILE A 7 45.30 -0.04 15.55
CA ILE A 7 44.49 -0.64 14.47
C ILE A 7 43.17 -1.21 15.02
N GLU A 8 43.18 -1.69 16.25
CA GLU A 8 42.01 -2.23 16.96
C GLU A 8 40.89 -1.20 17.15
N PRO A 9 41.12 -0.06 17.86
CA PRO A 9 40.09 0.96 18.00
C PRO A 9 39.70 1.59 16.65
N ALA A 10 40.61 1.66 15.68
CA ALA A 10 40.27 2.15 14.34
C ALA A 10 39.34 1.21 13.57
N CYS A 11 39.55 -0.11 13.64
CA CYS A 11 38.68 -1.11 13.02
C CYS A 11 37.30 -1.15 13.70
N ALA A 12 37.27 -1.03 15.04
CA ALA A 12 36.03 -0.95 15.80
C ALA A 12 35.22 0.31 15.45
N ALA A 13 35.87 1.47 15.36
CA ALA A 13 35.21 2.74 15.02
C ALA A 13 34.65 2.75 13.59
N LEU A 14 35.28 2.04 12.65
CA LEU A 14 34.86 1.96 11.25
C LEU A 14 33.94 0.76 10.95
N ASN A 15 33.61 -0.05 11.98
CA ASN A 15 32.81 -1.26 11.86
C ASN A 15 33.34 -2.25 10.78
N VAL A 16 34.66 -2.30 10.60
CA VAL A 16 35.35 -3.21 9.67
C VAL A 16 36.02 -4.30 10.48
N SER A 17 35.82 -5.57 10.12
CA SER A 17 36.54 -6.66 10.80
C SER A 17 38.05 -6.52 10.60
N ARG A 18 38.85 -6.81 11.64
CA ARG A 18 40.31 -6.79 11.51
C ARG A 18 40.80 -7.72 10.40
N ALA A 19 40.11 -8.84 10.18
CA ALA A 19 40.42 -9.79 9.12
C ALA A 19 40.25 -9.16 7.72
N SER A 20 39.20 -8.36 7.50
CA SER A 20 39.01 -7.61 6.26
C SER A 20 40.04 -6.49 6.10
N PHE A 21 40.40 -5.79 7.19
CA PHE A 21 41.43 -4.74 7.16
C PHE A 21 42.80 -5.29 6.73
N TYR A 22 43.26 -6.40 7.33
CA TYR A 22 44.52 -7.02 6.93
C TYR A 22 44.45 -7.67 5.55
N ARG A 23 43.31 -8.24 5.13
CA ARG A 23 43.10 -8.73 3.76
C ARG A 23 43.17 -7.62 2.71
N ALA A 24 42.65 -6.43 3.02
CA ALA A 24 42.71 -5.28 2.12
C ALA A 24 44.14 -4.69 2.04
N LYS A 25 44.90 -4.77 3.15
CA LYS A 25 46.29 -4.32 3.21
C LYS A 25 47.26 -5.26 2.48
N THR A 26 46.92 -6.54 2.41
CA THR A 26 47.66 -7.57 1.68
C THR A 26 46.70 -8.30 0.73
N PRO A 27 46.30 -7.68 -0.39
CA PRO A 27 45.39 -8.31 -1.33
C PRO A 27 46.02 -9.61 -1.85
N PRO A 28 45.26 -10.72 -1.95
CA PRO A 28 45.78 -11.95 -2.53
C PRO A 28 46.21 -11.68 -3.98
N ILE A 29 47.43 -12.08 -4.33
CA ILE A 29 48.09 -11.83 -5.61
C ILE A 29 47.32 -12.46 -6.79
N ASN A 30 46.46 -13.45 -6.53
CA ASN A 30 45.55 -14.04 -7.50
C ASN A 30 44.10 -13.65 -7.20
N GLN A 31 43.65 -12.53 -7.76
CA GLN A 31 42.22 -12.37 -8.06
C GLN A 31 41.93 -13.27 -9.26
N THR A 32 41.51 -14.51 -9.03
CA THR A 32 40.93 -15.32 -10.09
C THR A 32 39.71 -14.58 -10.63
N GLU A 33 39.76 -14.15 -11.89
CA GLU A 33 38.58 -13.63 -12.59
C GLU A 33 37.43 -14.61 -12.37
N ARG A 34 36.29 -14.10 -11.89
CA ARG A 34 35.11 -14.94 -11.71
C ARG A 34 34.78 -15.57 -13.07
N PRO A 35 34.62 -16.90 -13.17
CA PRO A 35 34.29 -17.54 -14.42
C PRO A 35 32.98 -16.93 -14.94
N ARG A 36 32.94 -16.62 -16.25
CA ARG A 36 31.73 -16.10 -16.88
C ARG A 36 30.62 -17.14 -16.70
N PRO A 37 29.38 -16.71 -16.42
CA PRO A 37 28.26 -17.63 -16.31
C PRO A 37 28.16 -18.47 -17.60
N PRO A 38 27.80 -19.76 -17.51
CA PRO A 38 27.72 -20.65 -18.67
C PRO A 38 26.65 -20.22 -19.70
N LEU A 39 25.76 -19.30 -19.33
CA LEU A 39 24.70 -18.73 -20.17
C LEU A 39 25.03 -17.31 -20.68
N ALA A 40 26.24 -16.82 -20.45
CA ALA A 40 26.66 -15.51 -20.95
C ALA A 40 27.02 -15.64 -22.43
N LEU A 41 26.35 -14.85 -23.27
CA LEU A 41 26.72 -14.71 -24.68
C LEU A 41 28.17 -14.22 -24.79
N THR A 42 28.89 -14.76 -25.75
CA THR A 42 30.17 -14.24 -26.22
C THR A 42 29.96 -12.88 -26.89
N LEU A 43 31.05 -12.11 -27.08
CA LEU A 43 30.96 -10.82 -27.78
C LEU A 43 30.52 -10.98 -29.24
N GLU A 44 30.86 -12.12 -29.87
CA GLU A 44 30.44 -12.42 -31.24
C GLU A 44 28.95 -12.75 -31.31
N GLU A 45 28.43 -13.53 -30.36
CA GLU A 45 26.99 -13.82 -30.25
C GLU A 45 26.17 -12.57 -29.89
N GLU A 46 26.68 -11.71 -28.99
CA GLU A 46 26.02 -10.44 -28.64
C GLU A 46 25.94 -9.51 -29.86
N ARG A 47 27.00 -9.45 -30.68
CA ARG A 47 26.99 -8.69 -31.94
C ARG A 47 26.01 -9.27 -32.95
N HIS A 48 25.98 -10.60 -33.09
CA HIS A 48 25.03 -11.27 -34.00
C HIS A 48 23.57 -11.01 -33.60
N VAL A 49 23.26 -11.06 -32.29
CA VAL A 49 21.93 -10.68 -31.78
C VAL A 49 21.61 -9.23 -32.14
N LEU A 50 22.56 -8.31 -31.96
CA LEU A 50 22.35 -6.90 -32.28
C LEU A 50 22.10 -6.68 -33.79
N ASP A 51 22.88 -7.33 -34.65
CA ASP A 51 22.73 -7.24 -36.11
C ASP A 51 21.33 -7.71 -36.56
N ILE A 52 20.80 -8.79 -35.96
CA ILE A 52 19.44 -9.27 -36.23
C ILE A 52 18.38 -8.29 -35.71
N LEU A 53 18.56 -7.73 -34.51
CA LEU A 53 17.65 -6.72 -33.95
C LEU A 53 17.63 -5.44 -34.79
N HIS A 54 18.72 -5.12 -35.50
CA HIS A 54 18.86 -3.93 -36.36
C HIS A 54 18.55 -4.16 -37.84
N CYS A 55 18.33 -5.40 -38.27
CA CYS A 55 18.04 -5.66 -39.68
C CYS A 55 16.75 -4.95 -40.13
N GLU A 56 16.67 -4.63 -41.42
CA GLU A 56 15.53 -3.91 -42.03
C GLU A 56 14.18 -4.57 -41.72
N ARG A 57 14.17 -5.91 -41.64
CA ARG A 57 12.99 -6.71 -41.32
C ARG A 57 12.46 -6.46 -39.89
N PHE A 58 13.35 -6.24 -38.93
CA PHE A 58 13.01 -6.21 -37.49
C PHE A 58 13.18 -4.83 -36.84
N MET A 59 13.64 -3.83 -37.59
CA MET A 59 13.95 -2.48 -37.10
C MET A 59 12.80 -1.79 -36.34
N ASP A 60 11.53 -2.07 -36.71
CA ASP A 60 10.34 -1.53 -36.03
C ASP A 60 9.59 -2.55 -35.15
N SER A 61 10.13 -3.77 -35.01
CA SER A 61 9.49 -4.86 -34.27
C SER A 61 9.93 -4.89 -32.80
N SER A 62 9.02 -5.26 -31.90
CA SER A 62 9.40 -5.46 -30.49
C SER A 62 10.23 -6.74 -30.31
N PRO A 63 11.14 -6.83 -29.31
CA PRO A 63 11.88 -8.06 -29.01
C PRO A 63 10.99 -9.29 -28.80
N TYR A 64 9.74 -9.12 -28.37
CA TYR A 64 8.74 -10.20 -28.30
C TYR A 64 8.35 -10.73 -29.69
N GLN A 65 8.10 -9.85 -30.65
CA GLN A 65 7.75 -10.23 -32.02
C GLN A 65 8.93 -10.84 -32.77
N ILE A 66 10.13 -10.28 -32.57
CA ILE A 66 11.37 -10.80 -33.17
C ILE A 66 11.63 -12.22 -32.64
N TYR A 67 11.53 -12.41 -31.31
CA TYR A 67 11.70 -13.71 -30.68
C TYR A 67 10.70 -14.75 -31.21
N ALA A 68 9.42 -14.39 -31.35
CA ALA A 68 8.42 -15.29 -31.90
C ALA A 68 8.68 -15.64 -33.38
N SER A 69 9.02 -14.65 -34.21
CA SER A 69 9.31 -14.86 -35.64
C SER A 69 10.52 -15.77 -35.86
N LEU A 70 11.59 -15.60 -35.08
CA LEU A 70 12.78 -16.44 -35.18
C LEU A 70 12.48 -17.89 -34.76
N LEU A 71 11.68 -18.07 -33.70
CA LEU A 71 11.26 -19.41 -33.28
C LEU A 71 10.40 -20.12 -34.33
N ASP A 72 9.49 -19.40 -34.97
CA ASP A 72 8.66 -19.94 -36.06
C ASP A 72 9.50 -20.36 -37.28
N GLU A 73 10.70 -19.77 -37.44
CA GLU A 73 11.69 -20.09 -38.48
C GLU A 73 12.72 -21.16 -38.03
N GLY A 74 12.59 -21.67 -36.81
CA GLY A 74 13.49 -22.69 -36.25
C GLY A 74 14.82 -22.13 -35.73
N GLU A 75 14.92 -20.82 -35.54
CA GLU A 75 16.14 -20.15 -35.08
C GLU A 75 15.97 -19.63 -33.63
N TYR A 76 16.98 -19.86 -32.79
CA TYR A 76 17.02 -19.35 -31.43
C TYR A 76 18.33 -18.64 -31.15
N LEU A 77 18.25 -17.35 -30.83
CA LEU A 77 19.42 -16.53 -30.52
C LEU A 77 19.66 -16.41 -29.01
N CYS A 78 18.68 -15.89 -28.26
CA CYS A 78 18.73 -15.77 -26.81
C CYS A 78 17.34 -15.46 -26.23
N SER A 79 17.22 -15.42 -24.89
CA SER A 79 15.97 -15.05 -24.24
C SER A 79 15.56 -13.59 -24.54
N ILE A 80 14.25 -13.32 -24.53
CA ILE A 80 13.69 -11.96 -24.69
C ILE A 80 14.31 -10.97 -23.69
N ARG A 81 14.56 -11.41 -22.45
CA ARG A 81 15.21 -10.57 -21.40
C ARG A 81 16.66 -10.24 -21.76
N THR A 82 17.37 -11.15 -22.43
CA THR A 82 18.72 -10.91 -22.94
C THR A 82 18.71 -9.89 -24.08
N MET A 83 17.77 -9.99 -25.03
CA MET A 83 17.61 -9.01 -26.12
C MET A 83 17.37 -7.59 -25.57
N TYR A 84 16.48 -7.43 -24.59
CA TYR A 84 16.27 -6.13 -23.93
C TYR A 84 17.54 -5.62 -23.23
N ARG A 85 18.28 -6.49 -22.53
CA ARG A 85 19.53 -6.10 -21.87
C ARG A 85 20.60 -5.63 -22.86
N ILE A 86 20.66 -6.21 -24.05
CA ILE A 86 21.58 -5.80 -25.12
C ILE A 86 21.17 -4.42 -25.65
N LEU A 87 19.90 -4.23 -26.03
CA LEU A 87 19.38 -2.94 -26.50
C LEU A 87 19.53 -1.81 -25.46
N GLU A 88 19.41 -2.14 -24.17
CA GLU A 88 19.60 -1.20 -23.06
C GLU A 88 21.07 -0.74 -22.96
N ARG A 89 22.04 -1.67 -23.09
CA ARG A 89 23.47 -1.35 -23.11
C ARG A 89 23.88 -0.47 -24.28
N HIS A 90 23.19 -0.59 -25.40
CA HIS A 90 23.42 0.21 -26.61
C HIS A 90 22.61 1.53 -26.63
N PHE A 91 21.88 1.86 -25.55
CA PHE A 91 21.05 3.07 -25.42
C PHE A 91 19.91 3.21 -26.47
N GLU A 92 19.48 2.09 -27.05
CA GLU A 92 18.53 2.06 -28.17
C GLU A 92 17.08 1.80 -27.74
N ILE A 93 16.86 1.57 -26.45
CA ILE A 93 15.51 1.60 -25.86
C ILE A 93 15.14 3.06 -25.60
N ARG A 94 14.50 3.70 -26.58
CA ARG A 94 13.74 4.93 -26.32
C ARG A 94 12.30 4.57 -26.00
N GLU A 95 11.89 4.81 -24.76
CA GLU A 95 10.47 4.76 -24.40
C GLU A 95 9.66 5.71 -25.29
N ARG A 96 8.85 5.14 -26.18
CA ARG A 96 7.94 5.89 -27.06
C ARG A 96 6.66 6.37 -26.34
N ARG A 97 6.63 6.36 -25.01
CA ARG A 97 5.57 6.98 -24.22
C ARG A 97 6.03 8.37 -23.83
N LYS A 98 5.17 9.38 -24.03
CA LYS A 98 5.25 10.62 -23.25
C LYS A 98 5.05 10.25 -21.78
N GLN A 99 6.11 9.81 -21.11
CA GLN A 99 6.12 9.80 -19.66
C GLN A 99 6.10 11.26 -19.23
N LEU A 100 4.95 11.70 -18.72
CA LEU A 100 4.92 12.82 -17.80
C LEU A 100 5.95 12.46 -16.72
N ARG A 101 7.11 13.13 -16.72
CA ARG A 101 8.05 13.10 -15.60
C ARG A 101 7.31 13.70 -14.41
N HIS A 102 6.62 12.84 -13.67
CA HIS A 102 6.16 13.21 -12.35
C HIS A 102 7.43 13.34 -11.51
N PRO A 103 7.62 14.45 -10.78
CA PRO A 103 8.71 14.54 -9.82
C PRO A 103 8.64 13.31 -8.89
N ASN A 104 9.79 12.81 -8.43
CA ASN A 104 9.85 11.77 -7.40
C ASN A 104 9.08 12.27 -6.18
N TYR A 105 7.80 11.92 -6.12
CA TYR A 105 6.97 12.20 -4.96
C TYR A 105 7.29 11.10 -3.95
N THR A 106 7.84 11.48 -2.80
CA THR A 106 7.89 10.61 -1.64
C THR A 106 6.44 10.21 -1.37
N LYS A 107 6.07 8.96 -1.68
CA LYS A 107 4.72 8.46 -1.41
C LYS A 107 4.51 8.63 0.10
N PRO A 108 3.47 9.36 0.54
CA PRO A 108 3.28 9.56 1.95
C PRO A 108 2.87 8.23 2.58
N GLU A 109 3.68 7.80 3.54
CA GLU A 109 3.40 6.66 4.40
C GLU A 109 2.45 7.15 5.50
N LEU A 110 1.19 6.73 5.42
CA LEU A 110 0.21 7.09 6.44
C LEU A 110 -0.03 5.91 7.36
N LEU A 111 0.32 6.11 8.63
CA LEU A 111 0.11 5.17 9.70
C LEU A 111 -1.06 5.64 10.58
N ALA A 112 -1.98 4.72 10.86
CA ALA A 112 -2.96 4.87 11.93
C ALA A 112 -2.82 3.72 12.92
N THR A 113 -2.62 4.04 14.19
CA THR A 113 -2.58 3.09 15.32
C THR A 113 -3.84 3.14 16.18
N ALA A 114 -4.73 4.10 15.92
CA ALA A 114 -6.00 4.27 16.62
C ALA A 114 -7.06 4.90 15.69
N PRO A 115 -8.36 4.79 16.03
CA PRO A 115 -9.41 5.52 15.34
C PRO A 115 -9.15 7.03 15.34
N ASN A 116 -9.65 7.72 14.32
CA ASN A 116 -9.63 9.17 14.16
C ASN A 116 -8.24 9.81 13.99
N GLN A 117 -7.24 9.01 13.62
CA GLN A 117 -5.91 9.50 13.24
C GLN A 117 -5.76 9.74 11.74
N VAL A 118 -6.29 8.81 10.93
CA VAL A 118 -6.25 8.92 9.46
C VAL A 118 -7.60 8.53 8.88
N TRP A 119 -8.19 9.45 8.12
CA TRP A 119 -9.39 9.19 7.34
C TRP A 119 -9.04 9.16 5.87
N SER A 120 -9.46 8.13 5.16
CA SER A 120 -9.53 8.16 3.71
C SER A 120 -10.87 8.72 3.27
N TRP A 121 -10.91 9.46 2.18
CA TRP A 121 -12.18 9.87 1.58
C TRP A 121 -12.14 9.70 0.07
N ASP A 122 -13.29 9.36 -0.50
CA ASP A 122 -13.42 9.09 -1.92
C ASP A 122 -14.88 9.26 -2.38
N ILE A 123 -15.08 9.35 -3.69
CA ILE A 123 -16.37 9.55 -4.33
C ILE A 123 -16.58 8.44 -5.36
N THR A 124 -17.74 7.77 -5.29
CA THR A 124 -18.16 6.81 -6.30
C THR A 124 -19.47 7.20 -6.96
N LYS A 125 -19.63 6.80 -8.22
CA LYS A 125 -20.85 7.04 -9.00
C LYS A 125 -21.85 5.92 -8.80
N LEU A 126 -23.07 6.29 -8.45
CA LEU A 126 -24.25 5.42 -8.41
C LEU A 126 -25.07 5.66 -9.68
N LYS A 127 -25.46 4.60 -10.39
CA LYS A 127 -26.25 4.73 -11.62
C LYS A 127 -27.64 5.28 -11.30
N GLY A 128 -28.03 6.37 -11.95
CA GLY A 128 -29.35 6.99 -11.81
C GLY A 128 -30.43 6.28 -12.62
N PRO A 129 -31.66 6.84 -12.62
CA PRO A 129 -32.84 6.22 -13.23
C PRO A 129 -32.67 6.02 -14.73
N GLU A 130 -31.98 6.95 -15.39
CA GLU A 130 -31.82 6.98 -16.83
C GLU A 130 -30.38 6.71 -17.25
N LYS A 131 -30.18 6.37 -18.53
CA LYS A 131 -28.85 6.18 -19.11
C LYS A 131 -28.04 7.49 -18.97
N LEU A 132 -26.77 7.37 -18.60
CA LEU A 132 -25.85 8.50 -18.36
C LEU A 132 -26.23 9.46 -17.21
N THR A 133 -27.26 9.14 -16.42
CA THR A 133 -27.53 9.84 -15.16
C THR A 133 -26.81 9.14 -14.01
N TYR A 134 -26.23 9.92 -13.11
CA TYR A 134 -25.48 9.39 -11.96
C TYR A 134 -25.74 10.24 -10.72
N PHE A 135 -25.73 9.59 -9.56
CA PHE A 135 -25.58 10.25 -8.27
C PHE A 135 -24.15 10.04 -7.76
N HIS A 136 -23.67 10.96 -6.93
CA HIS A 136 -22.32 10.95 -6.40
C HIS A 136 -22.39 10.63 -4.91
N LEU A 137 -21.86 9.46 -4.54
CA LEU A 137 -21.75 9.02 -3.15
C LEU A 137 -20.37 9.40 -2.63
N TYR A 138 -20.35 10.31 -1.67
CA TYR A 138 -19.19 10.69 -0.89
C TYR A 138 -19.07 9.78 0.31
N VAL A 139 -17.87 9.27 0.59
CA VAL A 139 -17.58 8.45 1.76
C VAL A 139 -16.28 8.94 2.40
N ILE A 140 -16.32 9.13 3.72
CA ILE A 140 -15.17 9.36 4.59
C ILE A 140 -15.08 8.15 5.51
N LEU A 141 -13.97 7.45 5.43
CA LEU A 141 -13.69 6.18 6.08
C LEU A 141 -12.49 6.34 7.00
N ASP A 142 -12.62 5.88 8.23
CA ASP A 142 -11.49 5.72 9.14
C ASP A 142 -10.68 4.47 8.77
N ILE A 143 -9.38 4.66 8.48
CA ILE A 143 -8.54 3.57 7.98
C ILE A 143 -8.02 2.65 9.08
N PHE A 144 -8.26 2.93 10.36
CA PHE A 144 -7.88 1.99 11.40
C PHE A 144 -9.02 1.01 11.66
N SER A 145 -10.18 1.58 11.95
CA SER A 145 -11.41 0.87 12.35
C SER A 145 -12.27 0.40 11.18
N ARG A 146 -12.00 0.84 9.94
CA ARG A 146 -12.91 0.67 8.78
C ARG A 146 -14.25 1.40 8.95
N TYR A 147 -14.41 2.27 9.95
CA TYR A 147 -15.70 2.91 10.21
C TYR A 147 -15.95 4.07 9.26
N VAL A 148 -17.12 4.12 8.61
CA VAL A 148 -17.51 5.28 7.79
C VAL A 148 -17.98 6.41 8.70
N VAL A 149 -17.10 7.37 8.97
CA VAL A 149 -17.36 8.53 9.85
C VAL A 149 -18.32 9.54 9.23
N GLY A 150 -18.44 9.55 7.91
CA GLY A 150 -19.37 10.42 7.19
C GLY A 150 -19.61 9.97 5.77
N TRP A 151 -20.84 10.10 5.29
CA TRP A 151 -21.20 9.86 3.90
C TRP A 151 -22.31 10.80 3.46
N MET A 152 -22.44 11.03 2.15
CA MET A 152 -23.61 11.69 1.59
C MET A 152 -23.83 11.29 0.13
N VAL A 153 -25.06 11.48 -0.36
CA VAL A 153 -25.36 11.37 -1.80
C VAL A 153 -25.82 12.72 -2.35
N ALA A 154 -25.22 13.12 -3.47
CA ALA A 154 -25.47 14.37 -4.18
C ALA A 154 -25.74 14.16 -5.68
N HIS A 155 -26.44 15.11 -6.30
CA HIS A 155 -26.68 15.10 -7.75
C HIS A 155 -25.41 15.35 -8.57
N ARG A 156 -24.51 16.19 -8.04
CA ARG A 156 -23.26 16.58 -8.70
C ARG A 156 -22.14 16.67 -7.68
N GLU A 157 -20.92 16.59 -8.17
CA GLU A 157 -19.75 16.87 -7.36
C GLU A 157 -19.72 18.36 -6.96
N SER A 158 -19.53 18.65 -5.67
CA SER A 158 -19.40 20.02 -5.14
C SER A 158 -18.41 20.07 -3.98
N THR A 159 -17.55 21.10 -4.03
CA THR A 159 -16.59 21.46 -3.00
C THR A 159 -17.22 21.80 -1.67
N GLU A 160 -18.28 22.60 -1.72
CA GLU A 160 -19.01 23.07 -0.55
C GLU A 160 -19.66 21.90 0.18
N LEU A 161 -20.20 20.94 -0.57
CA LEU A 161 -20.76 19.73 0.01
C LEU A 161 -19.68 18.88 0.70
N ALA A 162 -18.54 18.64 0.05
CA ALA A 162 -17.45 17.89 0.67
C ALA A 162 -16.89 18.58 1.93
N LYS A 163 -16.68 19.90 1.89
CA LYS A 163 -16.25 20.71 3.04
C LYS A 163 -17.23 20.59 4.20
N ARG A 164 -18.53 20.69 3.92
CA ARG A 164 -19.59 20.51 4.92
C ARG A 164 -19.57 19.10 5.51
N LEU A 165 -19.42 18.06 4.68
CA LEU A 165 -19.36 16.67 5.16
C LEU A 165 -18.20 16.47 6.12
N ILE A 166 -17.00 16.88 5.71
CA ILE A 166 -15.78 16.72 6.50
C ILE A 166 -15.94 17.49 7.82
N SER A 167 -16.40 18.74 7.77
CA SER A 167 -16.62 19.55 8.97
C SER A 167 -17.61 18.88 9.93
N GLN A 168 -18.74 18.38 9.40
CA GLN A 168 -19.75 17.69 10.21
C GLN A 168 -19.23 16.36 10.77
N ALA A 169 -18.43 15.61 10.01
CA ALA A 169 -17.78 14.40 10.48
C ALA A 169 -16.77 14.71 11.60
N CYS A 170 -15.93 15.73 11.43
CA CYS A 170 -14.99 16.19 12.46
C CYS A 170 -15.71 16.59 13.75
N LEU A 171 -16.78 17.38 13.63
CA LEU A 171 -17.59 17.78 14.79
C LEU A 171 -18.22 16.59 15.50
N ARG A 172 -18.80 15.64 14.75
CA ARG A 172 -19.42 14.43 15.32
C ARG A 172 -18.40 13.53 16.03
N GLN A 173 -17.19 13.46 15.50
CA GLN A 173 -16.10 12.64 16.04
C GLN A 173 -15.23 13.38 17.08
N GLY A 174 -15.56 14.64 17.40
CA GLY A 174 -14.83 15.44 18.38
C GLY A 174 -13.36 15.67 18.00
N ILE A 175 -13.06 15.82 16.70
CA ILE A 175 -11.69 15.94 16.19
C ILE A 175 -11.08 17.28 16.62
N GLN A 176 -9.91 17.20 17.26
CA GLN A 176 -9.09 18.35 17.63
C GLN A 176 -8.12 18.75 16.51
N GLU A 177 -7.63 19.98 16.55
CA GLU A 177 -6.61 20.44 15.59
C GLU A 177 -5.35 19.58 15.67
N GLY A 178 -4.83 19.18 14.51
CA GLY A 178 -3.63 18.33 14.41
C GLY A 178 -3.84 16.85 14.73
N GLN A 179 -5.02 16.43 15.17
CA GLN A 179 -5.31 15.03 15.50
C GLN A 179 -5.51 14.16 14.26
N LEU A 180 -6.10 14.72 13.21
CA LEU A 180 -6.57 13.99 12.03
C LEU A 180 -5.75 14.33 10.78
N THR A 181 -5.37 13.29 10.05
CA THR A 181 -4.91 13.37 8.67
C THR A 181 -6.01 12.90 7.73
N ILE A 182 -6.34 13.70 6.71
CA ILE A 182 -7.31 13.28 5.68
C ILE A 182 -6.56 12.96 4.39
N HIS A 183 -6.73 11.73 3.92
CA HIS A 183 -6.14 11.19 2.72
C HIS A 183 -7.17 11.08 1.58
N ALA A 184 -6.82 11.61 0.41
CA ALA A 184 -7.60 11.51 -0.82
C ALA A 184 -6.78 10.78 -1.89
N ASP A 185 -7.45 10.03 -2.77
CA ASP A 185 -6.83 9.53 -4.00
C ASP A 185 -6.68 10.68 -5.04
N ARG A 186 -6.01 10.44 -6.19
CA ARG A 186 -6.03 11.25 -7.43
C ARG A 186 -6.32 10.40 -8.69
N GLY A 187 -6.89 9.20 -8.57
CA GLY A 187 -7.11 8.22 -9.65
C GLY A 187 -7.98 8.66 -10.85
N ALA A 188 -8.21 7.77 -11.82
CA ALA A 188 -8.83 8.11 -13.12
C ALA A 188 -10.29 8.61 -13.05
N SER A 189 -11.05 8.33 -11.98
CA SER A 189 -12.35 8.96 -11.72
C SER A 189 -12.22 10.43 -11.26
N MET A 190 -11.00 10.86 -10.95
CA MET A 190 -10.61 12.13 -10.32
C MET A 190 -9.95 13.10 -11.31
N THR A 191 -9.87 12.72 -12.59
CA THR A 191 -9.46 13.61 -13.69
C THR A 191 -10.59 14.50 -14.18
N SER A 192 -11.81 14.38 -13.65
CA SER A 192 -12.85 15.39 -13.89
C SER A 192 -12.36 16.72 -13.30
N LYS A 193 -12.43 17.81 -14.07
CA LYS A 193 -12.01 19.15 -13.61
C LYS A 193 -12.66 19.53 -12.28
N GLY A 194 -13.89 19.06 -12.01
CA GLY A 194 -14.63 19.33 -10.78
C GLY A 194 -14.01 18.69 -9.54
N VAL A 195 -13.57 17.43 -9.59
CA VAL A 195 -12.97 16.72 -8.44
C VAL A 195 -11.56 17.23 -8.14
N ALA A 196 -10.76 17.46 -9.18
CA ALA A 196 -9.41 18.02 -9.03
C ALA A 196 -9.44 19.42 -8.37
N GLN A 197 -10.39 20.26 -8.76
CA GLN A 197 -10.60 21.57 -8.13
C GLN A 197 -11.14 21.46 -6.70
N LEU A 198 -12.08 20.54 -6.47
CA LEU A 198 -12.57 20.17 -5.14
C LEU A 198 -11.43 19.75 -4.19
N LEU A 199 -10.46 18.97 -4.66
CA LEU A 199 -9.28 18.57 -3.88
C LEU A 199 -8.38 19.75 -3.55
N SER A 200 -8.09 20.62 -4.54
CA SER A 200 -7.30 21.83 -4.34
C SER A 200 -7.97 22.77 -3.32
N ASP A 201 -9.28 22.97 -3.42
CA ASP A 201 -10.03 23.85 -2.51
C ASP A 201 -10.19 23.26 -1.12
N LEU A 202 -10.24 21.92 -1.03
CA LEU A 202 -10.19 21.19 0.24
C LEU A 202 -8.81 21.31 0.88
N ASP A 203 -7.72 21.17 0.12
CA ASP A 203 -6.36 21.38 0.63
C ASP A 203 -6.20 22.79 1.23
N VAL A 204 -6.79 23.82 0.61
CA VAL A 204 -6.81 25.20 1.15
C VAL A 204 -7.57 25.31 2.48
N THR A 205 -8.67 24.56 2.66
CA THR A 205 -9.50 24.62 3.88
C THR A 205 -8.96 23.71 4.99
N LYS A 206 -8.13 22.71 4.63
CA LYS A 206 -7.51 21.72 5.51
C LYS A 206 -6.15 22.14 6.05
N THR A 207 -5.72 23.39 5.91
CA THR A 207 -4.50 23.88 6.58
C THR A 207 -4.53 23.71 8.13
N HIS A 208 -5.72 23.45 8.72
CA HIS A 208 -5.90 23.03 10.11
C HIS A 208 -5.71 21.51 10.39
N SER A 209 -5.52 20.66 9.37
CA SER A 209 -5.36 19.19 9.48
C SER A 209 -4.55 18.66 8.30
N ARG A 210 -3.26 18.32 8.53
CA ARG A 210 -2.24 18.13 7.49
C ARG A 210 -2.65 17.07 6.44
N PRO A 211 -2.93 17.46 5.18
CA PRO A 211 -3.24 16.50 4.13
C PRO A 211 -1.97 15.89 3.55
N HIS A 212 -1.99 14.57 3.34
CA HIS A 212 -0.99 13.84 2.58
C HIS A 212 -1.69 13.13 1.43
N VAL A 213 -1.32 13.47 0.20
CA VAL A 213 -1.97 12.94 -1.01
C VAL A 213 -1.08 11.89 -1.65
N SER A 214 -1.57 10.65 -1.68
CA SER A 214 -1.00 9.51 -2.42
C SER A 214 -2.00 9.08 -3.50
N ASN A 215 -1.52 8.41 -4.54
CA ASN A 215 -2.33 7.93 -5.67
C ASN A 215 -2.99 6.55 -5.42
N ASP A 216 -3.07 6.07 -4.16
CA ASP A 216 -3.59 4.74 -3.83
C ASP A 216 -4.48 4.82 -2.57
N ASN A 217 -5.78 4.51 -2.69
CA ASN A 217 -6.74 4.48 -1.56
C ASN A 217 -7.41 3.09 -1.40
N PRO A 218 -6.65 2.07 -0.96
CA PRO A 218 -7.11 0.68 -0.93
C PRO A 218 -8.30 0.45 0.00
N TYR A 219 -8.45 1.26 1.06
CA TYR A 219 -9.52 1.10 2.03
C TYR A 219 -10.88 1.58 1.50
N SER A 220 -10.91 2.74 0.83
CA SER A 220 -12.13 3.20 0.16
C SER A 220 -12.51 2.29 -1.01
N GLU A 221 -11.54 1.80 -1.78
CA GLU A 221 -11.79 0.82 -2.84
C GLU A 221 -12.42 -0.48 -2.30
N ALA A 222 -11.87 -1.04 -1.22
CA ALA A 222 -12.41 -2.23 -0.58
C ALA A 222 -13.84 -1.98 -0.06
N GLN A 223 -14.11 -0.82 0.54
CA GLN A 223 -15.45 -0.45 0.99
C GLN A 223 -16.44 -0.35 -0.16
N PHE A 224 -16.07 0.30 -1.27
CA PHE A 224 -16.93 0.38 -2.46
C PHE A 224 -17.13 -0.96 -3.14
N LYS A 225 -16.15 -1.85 -3.06
CA LYS A 225 -16.30 -3.24 -3.44
C LYS A 225 -17.41 -3.85 -2.59
N THR A 226 -17.30 -3.85 -1.26
CA THR A 226 -18.34 -4.38 -0.38
C THR A 226 -19.73 -3.81 -0.70
N LEU A 227 -19.84 -2.50 -0.93
CA LEU A 227 -21.08 -1.84 -1.33
C LEU A 227 -21.70 -2.46 -2.60
N LYS A 228 -20.89 -2.62 -3.65
CA LYS A 228 -21.35 -3.07 -4.98
C LYS A 228 -21.61 -4.57 -5.08
N TYR A 229 -21.02 -5.37 -4.18
CA TYR A 229 -21.23 -6.82 -4.14
C TYR A 229 -22.45 -7.25 -3.32
N ARG A 230 -23.12 -6.31 -2.62
CA ARG A 230 -24.34 -6.62 -1.89
C ARG A 230 -25.46 -7.07 -2.85
N PRO A 231 -26.19 -8.16 -2.55
CA PRO A 231 -27.33 -8.59 -3.35
C PRO A 231 -28.41 -7.52 -3.51
N GLU A 232 -28.57 -6.65 -2.52
CA GLU A 232 -29.54 -5.55 -2.54
C GLU A 232 -29.07 -4.32 -3.33
N PHE A 233 -27.81 -4.30 -3.78
CA PHE A 233 -27.29 -3.18 -4.56
C PHE A 233 -28.00 -3.13 -5.92
N PRO A 234 -28.80 -2.08 -6.20
CA PRO A 234 -29.62 -2.05 -7.41
C PRO A 234 -28.76 -1.78 -8.64
N GLU A 235 -29.19 -2.30 -9.79
CA GLU A 235 -28.56 -1.97 -11.07
C GLU A 235 -28.65 -0.46 -11.36
N ARG A 236 -29.77 0.15 -10.97
CA ARG A 236 -30.05 1.59 -11.09
C ARG A 236 -30.89 2.09 -9.92
N PHE A 237 -30.58 3.29 -9.45
CA PHE A 237 -31.36 4.00 -8.45
C PHE A 237 -32.42 4.87 -9.14
N GLY A 238 -33.69 4.58 -8.88
CA GLY A 238 -34.83 5.36 -9.41
C GLY A 238 -34.86 6.85 -9.01
N SER A 239 -34.24 7.22 -7.89
CA SER A 239 -34.15 8.61 -7.42
C SER A 239 -32.99 8.82 -6.45
N ILE A 240 -32.68 10.08 -6.12
CA ILE A 240 -31.67 10.38 -5.09
C ILE A 240 -32.14 9.95 -3.70
N GLN A 241 -33.45 9.95 -3.44
CA GLN A 241 -34.03 9.48 -2.18
C GLN A 241 -33.87 7.97 -2.07
N HIS A 242 -34.08 7.23 -3.17
CA HIS A 242 -33.83 5.78 -3.19
C HIS A 242 -32.36 5.47 -2.89
N SER A 243 -31.41 6.18 -3.51
CA SER A 243 -29.99 5.98 -3.21
C SER A 243 -29.60 6.35 -1.78
N ARG A 244 -30.18 7.42 -1.21
CA ARG A 244 -29.98 7.77 0.21
C ARG A 244 -30.54 6.73 1.16
N ALA A 245 -31.75 6.22 0.91
CA ALA A 245 -32.38 5.19 1.73
C ALA A 245 -31.56 3.91 1.71
N PHE A 246 -31.13 3.45 0.53
CA PHE A 246 -30.24 2.31 0.38
C PHE A 246 -28.92 2.52 1.12
N CYS A 247 -28.24 3.66 0.92
CA CYS A 247 -26.98 3.96 1.59
C CYS A 247 -27.14 4.00 3.12
N GLY A 248 -28.26 4.54 3.63
CA GLY A 248 -28.56 4.56 5.06
C GLY A 248 -28.58 3.16 5.66
N GLY A 249 -29.39 2.25 5.10
CA GLY A 249 -29.44 0.86 5.56
C GLY A 249 -28.12 0.12 5.34
N PHE A 250 -27.43 0.38 4.22
CA PHE A 250 -26.13 -0.23 3.94
C PHE A 250 -25.08 0.17 4.97
N PHE A 251 -24.93 1.46 5.29
CA PHE A 251 -23.90 1.92 6.22
C PHE A 251 -24.20 1.50 7.66
N ASP A 252 -25.47 1.44 8.05
CA ASP A 252 -25.89 0.89 9.35
C ASP A 252 -25.45 -0.58 9.49
N TRP A 253 -25.81 -1.42 8.50
CA TRP A 253 -25.35 -2.81 8.43
C TRP A 253 -23.82 -2.93 8.39
N TYR A 254 -23.16 -2.09 7.58
CA TYR A 254 -21.71 -2.08 7.45
C TYR A 254 -21.02 -1.76 8.77
N HIS A 255 -21.58 -0.84 9.56
CA HIS A 255 -21.04 -0.46 10.87
C HIS A 255 -21.24 -1.52 11.93
N HIS A 256 -22.43 -2.13 11.97
CA HIS A 256 -22.89 -2.89 13.14
C HIS A 256 -22.90 -4.40 12.94
N ASP A 257 -23.01 -4.89 11.71
CA ASP A 257 -23.23 -6.31 11.40
C ASP A 257 -22.14 -6.91 10.51
N HIS A 258 -21.48 -6.10 9.68
CA HIS A 258 -20.46 -6.59 8.76
C HIS A 258 -19.12 -6.81 9.47
N TYR A 259 -18.68 -8.08 9.55
CA TYR A 259 -17.37 -8.42 10.10
C TYR A 259 -16.26 -8.30 9.06
N HIS A 260 -15.14 -7.68 9.46
CA HIS A 260 -14.00 -7.45 8.58
C HIS A 260 -12.79 -8.28 9.02
N SER A 261 -12.27 -9.11 8.11
CA SER A 261 -11.04 -9.88 8.36
C SER A 261 -9.83 -9.01 8.66
N GLY A 262 -9.72 -7.85 7.99
CA GLY A 262 -8.65 -6.87 8.21
C GLY A 262 -8.67 -6.15 9.56
N ILE A 263 -9.66 -6.42 10.40
CA ILE A 263 -9.75 -5.97 11.81
C ILE A 263 -10.21 -7.13 12.71
N ALA A 264 -9.62 -8.31 12.53
CA ALA A 264 -9.82 -9.47 13.40
C ALA A 264 -11.28 -9.97 13.50
N LEU A 265 -12.03 -9.89 12.40
CA LEU A 265 -13.45 -10.27 12.34
C LEU A 265 -14.29 -9.49 13.36
N LEU A 266 -13.96 -8.22 13.58
CA LEU A 266 -14.77 -7.28 14.35
C LEU A 266 -15.57 -6.40 13.41
N THR A 267 -16.58 -5.73 13.97
CA THR A 267 -17.39 -4.76 13.23
C THR A 267 -16.70 -3.40 13.29
N PRO A 268 -16.86 -2.54 12.28
CA PRO A 268 -16.21 -1.24 12.28
C PRO A 268 -16.59 -0.40 13.50
N TYR A 269 -17.87 -0.46 13.93
CA TYR A 269 -18.33 0.26 15.10
C TYR A 269 -17.60 -0.17 16.38
N SER A 270 -17.43 -1.48 16.60
CA SER A 270 -16.82 -1.96 17.84
C SER A 270 -15.34 -1.58 17.94
N VAL A 271 -14.63 -1.55 16.83
CA VAL A 271 -13.23 -1.08 16.79
C VAL A 271 -13.18 0.44 16.97
N HIS A 272 -14.05 1.19 16.29
CA HIS A 272 -14.02 2.65 16.30
C HIS A 272 -14.30 3.25 17.69
N TYR A 273 -15.24 2.66 18.44
CA TYR A 273 -15.65 3.16 19.76
C TYR A 273 -15.06 2.35 20.93
N GLY A 274 -14.01 1.56 20.70
CA GLY A 274 -13.26 0.90 21.77
C GLY A 274 -13.99 -0.24 22.48
N LEU A 275 -14.94 -0.90 21.80
CA LEU A 275 -15.66 -2.07 22.32
C LEU A 275 -14.97 -3.41 21.96
N ALA A 276 -13.90 -3.36 21.17
CA ALA A 276 -13.25 -4.52 20.60
C ALA A 276 -12.69 -5.48 21.66
N ASP A 277 -11.99 -4.97 22.68
CA ASP A 277 -11.31 -5.81 23.68
C ASP A 277 -12.31 -6.67 24.46
N ALA A 278 -13.42 -6.07 24.91
CA ALA A 278 -14.50 -6.81 25.57
C ALA A 278 -15.11 -7.92 24.68
N ILE A 279 -15.20 -7.69 23.36
CA ILE A 279 -15.67 -8.71 22.41
C ILE A 279 -14.63 -9.83 22.24
N VAL A 280 -13.34 -9.49 22.16
CA VAL A 280 -12.24 -10.45 22.05
C VAL A 280 -12.16 -11.31 23.32
N ASP A 281 -12.29 -10.73 24.50
CA ASP A 281 -12.31 -11.45 25.78
C ASP A 281 -13.48 -12.44 25.84
N LYS A 282 -14.68 -12.00 25.44
CA LYS A 282 -15.85 -12.87 25.35
C LYS A 282 -15.63 -14.01 24.35
N ARG A 283 -14.99 -13.75 23.21
CA ARG A 283 -14.66 -14.79 22.22
C ARG A 283 -13.62 -15.79 22.76
N ASN A 284 -12.62 -15.33 23.50
CA ASN A 284 -11.65 -16.19 24.16
C ASN A 284 -12.32 -17.13 25.17
N LEU A 285 -13.29 -16.64 25.95
CA LEU A 285 -14.05 -17.49 26.87
C LEU A 285 -14.83 -18.59 26.13
N VAL A 286 -15.48 -18.26 25.00
CA VAL A 286 -16.18 -19.24 24.17
C VAL A 286 -15.22 -20.28 23.59
N LEU A 287 -14.06 -19.84 23.10
CA LEU A 287 -13.01 -20.71 22.57
C LEU A 287 -12.43 -21.63 23.64
N GLN A 288 -12.27 -21.15 24.87
CA GLN A 288 -11.87 -21.95 26.01
C GLN A 288 -12.91 -23.02 26.35
N THR A 289 -14.19 -22.66 26.47
CA THR A 289 -15.25 -23.64 26.72
C THR A 289 -15.33 -24.70 25.61
N ALA A 290 -15.17 -24.30 24.34
CA ALA A 290 -15.15 -25.24 23.22
C ALA A 290 -13.94 -26.18 23.29
N PHE A 291 -12.77 -25.67 23.69
CA PHE A 291 -11.56 -26.47 23.89
C PHE A 291 -11.70 -27.47 25.03
N GLU A 292 -12.29 -27.06 26.17
CA GLU A 292 -12.53 -27.93 27.32
C GLU A 292 -13.49 -29.08 26.98
N GLN A 293 -14.50 -28.82 26.14
CA GLN A 293 -15.46 -29.83 25.69
C GLN A 293 -14.90 -30.78 24.62
N HIS A 294 -14.06 -30.26 23.71
CA HIS A 294 -13.59 -30.97 22.52
C HIS A 294 -12.10 -30.68 22.21
N PRO A 295 -11.16 -31.05 23.09
CA PRO A 295 -9.75 -30.74 22.91
C PRO A 295 -9.14 -31.40 21.66
N GLU A 296 -9.70 -32.51 21.20
CA GLU A 296 -9.30 -33.22 19.98
C GLU A 296 -9.48 -32.36 18.72
N ARG A 297 -10.45 -31.43 18.70
CA ARG A 297 -10.69 -30.52 17.56
C ARG A 297 -9.62 -29.45 17.40
N PHE A 298 -8.79 -29.25 18.42
CA PHE A 298 -7.76 -28.21 18.46
C PHE A 298 -6.35 -28.79 18.62
N ALA A 299 -6.17 -30.10 18.40
CA ALA A 299 -4.88 -30.79 18.54
C ALA A 299 -4.19 -30.53 19.89
N GLY A 300 -4.98 -30.40 20.97
CA GLY A 300 -4.48 -30.13 22.32
C GLY A 300 -3.96 -28.71 22.56
N ARG A 301 -4.17 -27.77 21.62
CA ARG A 301 -3.78 -26.35 21.79
C ARG A 301 -5.02 -25.48 21.99
N LEU A 302 -5.01 -24.64 23.02
CA LEU A 302 -6.09 -23.68 23.27
C LEU A 302 -6.13 -22.64 22.13
N PRO A 303 -7.24 -22.53 21.37
CA PRO A 303 -7.41 -21.46 20.40
C PRO A 303 -7.64 -20.10 21.08
N HIS A 304 -7.21 -19.03 20.41
CA HIS A 304 -7.41 -17.65 20.85
C HIS A 304 -8.03 -16.81 19.73
N ALA A 305 -8.90 -15.89 20.12
CA ALA A 305 -9.43 -14.87 19.23
C ALA A 305 -8.31 -13.90 18.83
N GLN A 306 -8.29 -13.48 17.57
CA GLN A 306 -7.31 -12.51 17.11
C GLN A 306 -7.55 -11.14 17.76
N PRO A 307 -6.51 -10.45 18.25
CA PRO A 307 -6.63 -9.10 18.76
C PRO A 307 -6.79 -8.09 17.61
N VAL A 308 -7.25 -6.88 17.94
CA VAL A 308 -7.28 -5.77 16.98
C VAL A 308 -5.87 -5.53 16.42
N PRO A 309 -5.72 -5.30 15.11
CA PRO A 309 -4.43 -4.92 14.54
C PRO A 309 -3.87 -3.66 15.22
N LYS A 310 -2.57 -3.64 15.49
CA LYS A 310 -1.89 -2.49 16.11
C LYS A 310 -1.79 -1.27 15.20
N ALA A 311 -1.90 -1.48 13.89
CA ALA A 311 -1.66 -0.47 12.88
C ALA A 311 -2.40 -0.76 11.58
N ALA A 312 -2.76 0.30 10.88
CA ALA A 312 -3.22 0.31 9.51
C ALA A 312 -2.38 1.30 8.70
N TRP A 313 -2.12 0.96 7.43
CA TRP A 313 -1.16 1.68 6.60
C TRP A 313 -1.77 2.02 5.24
N ILE A 314 -1.52 3.24 4.76
CA ILE A 314 -1.55 3.55 3.33
C ILE A 314 -0.10 3.77 2.91
N ASN A 315 0.35 2.99 1.91
CA ASN A 315 1.75 2.86 1.51
C ASN A 315 2.65 2.42 2.69
N PRO A 316 2.66 1.15 3.10
CA PRO A 316 3.59 0.69 4.12
C PRO A 316 5.05 0.86 3.64
N PRO A 317 5.98 1.24 4.53
CA PRO A 317 7.40 1.32 4.20
C PRO A 317 7.89 -0.04 3.69
N SER A 318 8.77 -0.01 2.70
CA SER A 318 9.48 -1.21 2.23
C SER A 318 10.18 -1.88 3.42
N ASN A 319 10.02 -3.19 3.57
CA ASN A 319 10.55 -4.01 4.68
C ASN A 319 12.07 -3.93 4.95
N GLU A 320 12.84 -3.13 4.18
CA GLU A 320 14.27 -2.94 4.38
C GLU A 320 14.60 -2.04 5.59
N ILE A 321 13.67 -1.20 6.08
CA ILE A 321 13.96 -0.21 7.14
C ILE A 321 13.59 -0.71 8.55
N LEU A 322 12.65 -1.66 8.69
CA LEU A 322 12.16 -2.15 10.00
C LEU A 322 13.13 -3.09 10.74
N SER A 323 14.33 -3.33 10.22
CA SER A 323 15.33 -4.23 10.82
C SER A 323 16.44 -3.50 11.60
N GLN A 324 16.41 -2.17 11.72
CA GLN A 324 17.51 -1.40 12.34
C GLN A 324 17.20 -0.71 13.68
N GLU A 325 15.98 -0.83 14.23
CA GLU A 325 15.68 -0.23 15.54
C GLU A 325 15.04 -1.25 16.50
N ALA A 326 15.87 -2.12 17.05
CA ALA A 326 15.60 -2.74 18.34
C ALA A 326 16.83 -2.47 19.24
N PRO A 327 16.73 -1.58 20.25
CA PRO A 327 17.80 -1.42 21.21
C PRO A 327 17.87 -2.69 22.08
N VAL A 328 19.01 -3.36 22.05
CA VAL A 328 19.35 -4.45 22.97
C VAL A 328 19.34 -3.88 24.39
N PRO A 329 18.58 -4.45 25.36
CA PRO A 329 18.65 -4.00 26.74
C PRO A 329 20.04 -4.31 27.31
N GLN A 330 20.72 -3.28 27.80
CA GLN A 330 21.94 -3.43 28.59
C GLN A 330 21.57 -4.01 29.96
N GLU A 331 22.10 -5.19 30.26
CA GLU A 331 22.21 -5.69 31.63
C GLU A 331 23.07 -4.71 32.41
N ASN A 332 22.46 -3.99 33.36
CA ASN A 332 23.19 -3.28 34.41
C ASN A 332 23.20 -4.16 35.65
N ASP A 333 24.39 -4.64 35.96
CA ASP A 333 24.78 -5.11 37.28
C ASP A 333 24.39 -4.06 38.34
N SER A 334 23.74 -4.53 39.40
CA SER A 334 23.59 -3.79 40.65
C SER A 334 23.74 -4.76 41.81
N ILE A 335 24.99 -4.87 42.26
CA ILE A 335 25.45 -4.78 43.65
C ILE A 335 24.37 -5.02 44.71
N GLU A 336 24.44 -6.15 45.41
CA GLU A 336 23.91 -6.32 46.76
C GLU A 336 25.00 -6.87 47.69
N LEU A 337 25.45 -5.99 48.59
CA LEU A 337 25.72 -6.20 50.02
C LEU A 337 26.17 -7.60 50.49
N HIS A 338 27.46 -7.71 50.83
CA HIS A 338 27.88 -8.06 52.20
C HIS A 338 29.27 -7.56 52.53
#